data_AF-A0A7R7CP34-F1
#
_entry.id   AF-A0A7R7CP34-F1
#
_cell.length_a   1.000
_cell.length_b   1.000
_cell.length_c   1.000
_cell.angle_alpha   90.00
_cell.angle_beta   90.00
_cell.angle_gamma   90.00
#
_symmetry.space_group_name_H-M   'P 1'
#
loop_
_entity.id
_entity.type
_entity.pdbx_description
1 polymer ?
#
loop_
_entity_poly.entity_id
_entity_poly.type
_entity_poly.pdbx_seq_one_letter_code
_entity_poly.pdbx_strand_id
1 'polypeptide(L)'
;MSGVAREEVNPVSSATFAPLENSTFRPIWIATQVSSLGWLIQMVAISWLMATISTSDVMVALVQASTTLPTFLLSIIAGALADNYSRRNLMFAGWCVIASSSTMLTVLAGLGIFNPWMVLAFSCLAGVGAAFTDPAWHASVGDILRKRDVPAAVTLISVGYNAVRSIGPALGGVVVASFGPLTAFAVATLTYLMLLWTIGRCKWQVRPSPLPSEPLTTAIHDGARFTALSSEIKAAIARGALFGLTSISILALLPLVARDQLGGGPVVYGILMAGFGTGALFAGICNNILRRRLSQERLTTLSCIACAACCLSLAFTPSVAVAAIALALGGAGWVVTWTGLDVSVQLASPRWVVGRTLSIYYALSSGGIAAGSWLWGTVAESYSLSSALELSGGALLLVAGTGFLLPIRQWKDSDQAPLGFETPQVALDLKPRSGPIVAKIEYSIPEANVEAFLEQMRERRRVQSGVGARHWNLQRDLQQPSRWTETFRTPTWMDYLRLNHRLTAADKELDQRLLALHLGELPPRTTLAIERPTGAGRKRDQSMRFFFRR
;
A
#
# COMPACT_ATOMS: atom_id res chain seq x y z
N MET A 1 -36.62 -2.70 41.18
CA MET A 1 -35.29 -2.19 41.50
C MET A 1 -34.27 -3.08 40.80
N SER A 2 -33.87 -2.66 39.60
CA SER A 2 -32.99 -3.36 38.67
C SER A 2 -31.54 -2.93 38.91
N GLY A 3 -30.71 -3.87 39.39
CA GLY A 3 -29.26 -3.69 39.44
C GLY A 3 -28.66 -3.95 38.07
N VAL A 4 -28.56 -2.90 37.25
CA VAL A 4 -27.73 -2.94 36.03
C VAL A 4 -26.27 -2.85 36.47
N ALA A 5 -25.55 -3.95 36.32
CA ALA A 5 -24.10 -3.98 36.51
C ALA A 5 -23.45 -2.97 35.55
N ARG A 6 -22.78 -1.97 36.12
CA ARG A 6 -21.90 -1.06 35.38
C ARG A 6 -20.73 -1.89 34.84
N GLU A 7 -20.66 -2.03 33.52
CA GLU A 7 -19.41 -2.42 32.85
C GLU A 7 -18.35 -1.35 33.19
N GLU A 8 -17.33 -1.76 33.95
CA GLU A 8 -16.14 -0.96 34.16
C GLU A 8 -15.42 -0.79 32.82
N VAL A 9 -15.47 0.44 32.30
CA VAL A 9 -14.67 0.88 31.17
C VAL A 9 -13.20 0.88 31.61
N ASN A 10 -12.49 -0.18 31.27
CA ASN A 10 -11.04 -0.25 31.45
C ASN A 10 -10.37 0.91 30.70
N PRO A 11 -9.36 1.58 31.29
CA PRO A 11 -8.71 2.74 30.69
C PRO A 11 -8.02 2.37 29.38
N VAL A 12 -8.23 3.21 28.36
CA VAL A 12 -7.79 3.08 26.96
C VAL A 12 -6.27 2.79 26.78
N SER A 13 -5.44 2.98 27.82
CA SER A 13 -4.01 2.69 27.75
C SER A 13 -3.65 1.20 27.79
N SER A 14 -4.49 0.34 28.39
CA SER A 14 -4.25 -1.12 28.40
C SER A 14 -4.54 -1.76 27.03
N ALA A 15 -5.47 -1.19 26.25
CA ALA A 15 -5.88 -1.73 24.95
C ALA A 15 -4.81 -1.60 23.85
N THR A 16 -4.02 -0.51 23.86
CA THR A 16 -3.00 -0.28 22.81
C THR A 16 -1.82 -1.25 22.91
N PHE A 17 -1.41 -1.61 24.13
CA PHE A 17 -0.26 -2.50 24.36
C PHE A 17 -0.67 -3.97 24.58
N ALA A 18 -1.97 -4.28 24.67
CA ALA A 18 -2.50 -5.64 24.80
C ALA A 18 -1.89 -6.66 23.80
N PRO A 19 -1.61 -6.32 22.52
CA PRO A 19 -0.95 -7.26 21.61
C PRO A 19 0.43 -7.74 22.08
N LEU A 20 1.18 -6.89 22.81
CA LEU A 20 2.51 -7.23 23.32
C LEU A 20 2.46 -8.20 24.51
N GLU A 21 1.30 -8.46 25.10
CA GLU A 21 1.16 -9.49 26.13
C GLU A 21 1.18 -10.90 25.53
N ASN A 22 0.89 -11.03 24.23
CA ASN A 22 0.91 -12.31 23.54
C ASN A 22 2.37 -12.80 23.36
N SER A 23 2.65 -13.99 23.89
CA SER A 23 3.98 -14.61 23.91
C SER A 23 4.56 -14.94 22.53
N THR A 24 3.73 -14.98 21.49
CA THR A 24 4.16 -15.20 20.10
C THR A 24 4.29 -13.88 19.33
N PHE A 25 3.34 -12.96 19.50
CA PHE A 25 3.36 -11.67 18.81
C PHE A 25 4.54 -10.81 19.28
N ARG A 26 4.76 -10.68 20.59
CA ARG A 26 5.80 -9.83 21.17
C ARG A 26 7.20 -10.10 20.61
N PRO A 27 7.75 -11.33 20.65
CA PRO A 27 9.10 -11.56 20.17
C PRO A 27 9.22 -11.33 18.66
N ILE A 28 8.22 -11.71 17.85
CA ILE A 28 8.24 -11.47 16.40
C ILE A 28 8.14 -9.98 16.10
N TRP A 29 7.31 -9.23 16.82
CA TRP A 29 7.20 -7.79 16.65
C TRP A 29 8.52 -7.08 16.98
N ILE A 30 9.16 -7.40 18.12
CA ILE A 30 10.47 -6.82 18.47
C ILE A 30 11.51 -7.17 17.41
N ALA A 31 11.59 -8.44 17.02
CA ALA A 31 12.56 -8.89 16.03
C ALA A 31 12.32 -8.22 14.66
N THR A 32 11.07 -8.02 14.24
CA THR A 32 10.78 -7.28 12.99
C THR A 32 11.22 -5.82 13.08
N GLN A 33 11.00 -5.13 14.21
CA GLN A 33 11.50 -3.75 14.36
C GLN A 33 13.03 -3.67 14.29
N VAL A 34 13.73 -4.59 14.96
CA VAL A 34 15.19 -4.66 14.94
C VAL A 34 15.72 -4.99 13.54
N SER A 35 15.09 -5.93 12.83
CA SER A 35 15.46 -6.25 11.43
C SER A 35 15.13 -5.12 10.46
N SER A 36 14.02 -4.40 10.63
CA SER A 36 13.71 -3.22 9.81
C SER A 36 14.75 -2.11 10.02
N LEU A 37 15.29 -1.96 11.24
CA LEU A 37 16.40 -1.05 11.48
C LEU A 37 17.68 -1.54 10.78
N GLY A 38 18.00 -2.83 10.87
CA GLY A 38 19.10 -3.45 10.14
C GLY A 38 19.01 -3.25 8.61
N TRP A 39 17.81 -3.33 8.05
CA TRP A 39 17.52 -3.00 6.64
C TRP A 39 17.92 -1.58 6.26
N LEU A 40 17.55 -0.58 7.06
CA LEU A 40 17.92 0.80 6.76
C LEU A 40 19.42 1.03 6.91
N ILE A 41 20.06 0.44 7.94
CA ILE A 41 21.51 0.50 8.12
C ILE A 41 22.24 -0.11 6.92
N GLN A 42 21.81 -1.29 6.47
CA GLN A 42 22.39 -1.93 5.29
C GLN A 42 22.20 -1.09 4.03
N MET A 43 21.01 -0.50 3.81
CA MET A 43 20.78 0.38 2.66
C MET A 43 21.75 1.55 2.62
N VAL A 44 21.94 2.25 3.75
CA VAL A 44 22.91 3.36 3.84
C VAL A 44 24.31 2.87 3.46
N ALA A 45 24.71 1.71 3.97
CA ALA A 45 26.02 1.14 3.71
C ALA A 45 26.19 0.68 2.25
N ILE A 46 25.17 0.09 1.63
CA ILE A 46 25.20 -0.33 0.22
C ILE A 46 25.31 0.91 -0.68
N SER A 47 24.51 1.94 -0.42
CA SER A 47 24.53 3.19 -1.19
C SER A 47 25.90 3.87 -1.11
N TRP A 48 26.51 3.93 0.08
CA TRP A 48 27.87 4.47 0.24
C TRP A 48 28.93 3.58 -0.42
N LEU A 49 28.88 2.26 -0.21
CA LEU A 49 29.81 1.33 -0.83
C LEU A 49 29.78 1.49 -2.35
N MET A 50 28.59 1.51 -2.96
CA MET A 50 28.44 1.68 -4.40
C MET A 50 29.11 2.96 -4.91
N ALA A 51 28.93 4.09 -4.20
CA ALA A 51 29.59 5.35 -4.53
C ALA A 51 31.11 5.31 -4.40
N THR A 52 31.67 4.41 -3.57
CA THR A 52 33.13 4.26 -3.47
C THR A 52 33.74 3.32 -4.51
N ILE A 53 32.95 2.38 -5.06
CA ILE A 53 33.46 1.31 -5.93
C ILE A 53 33.08 1.49 -7.41
N SER A 54 32.06 2.29 -7.69
CA SER A 54 31.55 2.54 -9.04
C SER A 54 31.95 3.92 -9.53
N THR A 55 32.40 3.99 -10.78
CA THR A 55 32.60 5.24 -11.52
C THR A 55 31.33 5.72 -12.24
N SER A 56 30.29 4.87 -12.35
CA SER A 56 29.01 5.22 -12.97
C SER A 56 28.01 5.71 -11.91
N ASP A 57 27.44 6.88 -12.15
CA ASP A 57 26.40 7.49 -11.31
C ASP A 57 25.08 6.73 -11.43
N VAL A 58 24.79 6.16 -12.61
CA VAL A 58 23.65 5.27 -12.80
C VAL A 58 23.73 4.07 -11.86
N MET A 59 24.90 3.44 -11.72
CA MET A 59 25.06 2.30 -10.81
C MET A 59 24.80 2.65 -9.34
N VAL A 60 25.22 3.85 -8.90
CA VAL A 60 24.95 4.35 -7.54
C VAL A 60 23.45 4.52 -7.32
N ALA A 61 22.77 5.17 -8.27
CA ALA A 61 21.33 5.37 -8.18
C ALA A 61 20.54 4.05 -8.29
N LEU A 62 21.01 3.09 -9.09
CA LEU A 62 20.40 1.78 -9.27
C LEU A 62 20.37 0.93 -7.99
N VAL A 63 21.13 1.27 -6.94
CA VAL A 63 20.99 0.62 -5.62
C VAL A 63 19.55 0.71 -5.13
N GLN A 64 18.94 1.89 -5.21
CA GLN A 64 17.55 2.11 -4.80
C GLN A 64 16.57 1.37 -5.71
N ALA A 65 16.85 1.32 -7.02
CA ALA A 65 16.03 0.56 -7.97
C ALA A 65 16.10 -0.94 -7.69
N SER A 66 17.30 -1.48 -7.44
CA SER A 66 17.52 -2.91 -7.26
C SER A 66 16.70 -3.48 -6.11
N THR A 67 16.50 -2.71 -5.04
CA THR A 67 15.78 -3.16 -3.84
C THR A 67 14.26 -2.97 -3.94
N THR A 68 13.80 -2.01 -4.75
CA THR A 68 12.37 -1.67 -4.89
C THR A 68 11.71 -2.27 -6.13
N LEU A 69 12.48 -2.56 -7.17
CA LEU A 69 12.01 -3.20 -8.40
C LEU A 69 11.37 -4.57 -8.14
N PRO A 70 11.94 -5.47 -7.30
CA PRO A 70 11.28 -6.72 -6.95
C PRO A 70 9.91 -6.51 -6.31
N THR A 71 9.78 -5.51 -5.43
CA THR A 71 8.49 -5.16 -4.80
C THR A 71 7.47 -4.71 -5.84
N PHE A 72 7.88 -3.90 -6.83
CA PHE A 72 7.00 -3.52 -7.95
C PHE A 72 6.51 -4.74 -8.74
N LEU A 73 7.40 -5.66 -9.09
CA LEU A 73 7.08 -6.82 -9.93
C LEU A 73 6.31 -7.92 -9.18
N LEU A 74 6.64 -8.13 -7.90
CA LEU A 74 6.20 -9.31 -7.15
C LEU A 74 5.13 -9.02 -6.11
N SER A 75 4.87 -7.77 -5.70
CA SER A 75 3.89 -7.44 -4.64
C SER A 75 2.50 -8.06 -4.86
N ILE A 76 1.97 -8.02 -6.08
CA ILE A 76 0.66 -8.61 -6.42
C ILE A 76 0.68 -10.14 -6.24
N ILE A 77 1.77 -10.77 -6.70
CA ILE A 77 1.97 -12.22 -6.57
C ILE A 77 2.22 -12.60 -5.10
N ALA A 78 2.95 -11.79 -4.35
CA ALA A 78 3.24 -12.02 -2.94
C ALA A 78 1.99 -12.00 -2.08
N GLY A 79 1.08 -11.04 -2.29
CA GLY A 79 -0.22 -11.01 -1.62
C GLY A 79 -1.04 -12.27 -1.91
N ALA A 80 -1.00 -12.75 -3.15
CA ALA A 80 -1.64 -14.00 -3.56
C ALA A 80 -1.13 -15.23 -2.82
N LEU A 81 0.20 -15.33 -2.72
CA LEU A 81 0.86 -16.44 -2.05
C LEU A 81 0.58 -16.40 -0.55
N ALA A 82 0.54 -15.22 0.05
CA ALA A 82 0.19 -15.04 1.46
C ALA A 82 -1.26 -15.45 1.80
N ASP A 83 -2.17 -15.37 0.83
CA ASP A 83 -3.57 -15.80 0.97
C ASP A 83 -3.76 -17.31 0.82
N ASN A 84 -2.95 -17.98 -0.01
CA ASN A 84 -3.12 -19.40 -0.36
C ASN A 84 -2.18 -20.35 0.37
N TYR A 85 -1.02 -19.88 0.80
CA TYR A 85 -0.02 -20.68 1.49
C TYR A 85 0.06 -20.30 2.97
N SER A 86 0.70 -21.16 3.77
CA SER A 86 0.97 -20.85 5.17
C SER A 86 1.85 -19.60 5.27
N ARG A 87 1.29 -18.50 5.78
CA ARG A 87 1.95 -17.19 5.93
C ARG A 87 3.27 -17.28 6.69
N ARG A 88 3.34 -18.16 7.70
CA ARG A 88 4.58 -18.48 8.44
C ARG A 88 5.70 -18.96 7.53
N ASN A 89 5.44 -19.94 6.66
CA ASN A 89 6.47 -20.51 5.80
C ASN A 89 6.88 -19.52 4.71
N LEU A 90 5.92 -18.74 4.20
CA LEU A 90 6.21 -17.68 3.22
C LEU A 90 7.11 -16.59 3.85
N MET A 91 6.77 -16.13 5.06
CA MET A 91 7.57 -15.18 5.82
C MET A 91 8.96 -15.74 6.13
N PHE A 92 9.05 -16.99 6.58
CA PHE A 92 10.33 -17.64 6.87
C PHE A 92 11.21 -17.78 5.61
N ALA A 93 10.64 -18.21 4.49
CA ALA A 93 11.35 -18.31 3.22
C ALA A 93 11.87 -16.95 2.73
N GLY A 94 11.05 -15.90 2.82
CA GLY A 94 11.48 -14.54 2.47
C GLY A 94 12.63 -14.04 3.34
N TRP A 95 12.58 -14.28 4.66
CA TRP A 95 13.69 -13.95 5.56
C TRP A 95 14.95 -14.79 5.32
N CYS A 96 14.83 -16.06 4.89
CA CYS A 96 15.99 -16.84 4.43
C CYS A 96 16.66 -16.20 3.22
N VAL A 97 15.88 -15.66 2.27
CA VAL A 97 16.42 -14.98 1.09
C VAL A 97 17.14 -13.69 1.50
N ILE A 98 16.54 -12.87 2.37
CA ILE A 98 17.16 -11.64 2.89
C ILE A 98 18.44 -11.94 3.68
N ALA A 99 18.39 -12.91 4.60
CA ALA A 99 19.53 -13.27 5.42
C ALA A 99 20.67 -13.87 4.58
N SER A 100 20.35 -14.72 3.59
CA SER A 100 21.38 -15.32 2.74
C SER A 100 22.03 -14.29 1.81
N SER A 101 21.26 -13.38 1.21
CA SER A 101 21.82 -12.30 0.38
C SER A 101 22.68 -11.34 1.20
N SER A 102 22.24 -10.95 2.40
CA SER A 102 23.01 -10.07 3.30
C SER A 102 24.27 -10.75 3.86
N THR A 103 24.18 -12.03 4.22
CA THR A 103 25.36 -12.81 4.66
C THR A 103 26.38 -12.92 3.54
N MET A 104 25.95 -13.26 2.32
CA MET A 104 26.83 -13.37 1.17
C MET A 104 27.50 -12.03 0.86
N LEU A 105 26.73 -10.93 0.86
CA LEU A 105 27.26 -9.59 0.66
C LEU A 105 28.29 -9.22 1.74
N THR A 106 28.02 -9.52 3.02
CA THR A 106 28.93 -9.27 4.14
C THR A 106 30.24 -10.05 3.99
N VAL A 107 30.16 -11.35 3.64
CA VAL A 107 31.33 -12.21 3.46
C VAL A 107 32.17 -11.73 2.27
N LEU A 108 31.54 -11.49 1.12
CA LEU A 108 32.22 -11.00 -0.09
C LEU A 108 32.87 -9.63 0.14
N ALA A 109 32.18 -8.72 0.83
CA ALA A 109 32.74 -7.44 1.26
C ALA A 109 33.95 -7.61 2.18
N GLY A 110 33.88 -8.52 3.16
CA GLY A 110 34.98 -8.82 4.08
C GLY A 110 36.19 -9.47 3.41
N LEU A 111 35.98 -10.25 2.36
CA LEU A 111 37.04 -10.85 1.55
C LEU A 111 37.66 -9.89 0.52
N GLY A 112 37.08 -8.70 0.33
CA GLY A 112 37.49 -7.78 -0.73
C GLY A 112 37.09 -8.23 -2.14
N ILE A 113 36.22 -9.25 -2.28
CA ILE A 113 35.80 -9.83 -3.55
C ILE A 113 34.39 -9.32 -3.88
N PHE A 114 34.29 -8.09 -4.36
CA PHE A 114 33.02 -7.50 -4.77
C PHE A 114 33.18 -6.62 -6.00
N ASN A 115 32.12 -6.53 -6.79
CA ASN A 115 31.99 -5.58 -7.87
C ASN A 115 30.58 -4.92 -7.83
N PRO A 116 30.37 -3.80 -8.53
CA PRO A 116 29.07 -3.11 -8.54
C PRO A 116 27.89 -4.02 -8.91
N TRP A 117 28.05 -4.92 -9.87
CA TRP A 117 26.99 -5.83 -10.30
C TRP A 117 26.58 -6.83 -9.22
N MET A 118 27.55 -7.37 -8.45
CA MET A 118 27.27 -8.25 -7.32
C MET A 118 26.46 -7.52 -6.25
N VAL A 119 26.81 -6.27 -5.95
CA VAL A 119 26.09 -5.44 -4.98
C VAL A 119 24.64 -5.25 -5.42
N LEU A 120 24.39 -4.89 -6.69
CA LEU A 120 23.03 -4.76 -7.23
C LEU A 120 22.27 -6.10 -7.23
N ALA A 121 22.93 -7.21 -7.58
CA ALA A 121 22.32 -8.54 -7.62
C ALA A 121 21.87 -9.01 -6.23
N PHE A 122 22.72 -8.87 -5.20
CA PHE A 122 22.35 -9.24 -3.83
C PHE A 122 21.32 -8.29 -3.22
N SER A 123 21.36 -7.00 -3.58
CA SER A 123 20.34 -6.02 -3.20
C SER A 123 18.98 -6.36 -3.82
N CYS A 124 18.97 -6.77 -5.09
CA CYS A 124 17.79 -7.27 -5.77
C CYS A 124 17.26 -8.56 -5.15
N LEU A 125 18.14 -9.51 -4.83
CA LEU A 125 17.76 -10.74 -4.14
C LEU A 125 17.15 -10.46 -2.76
N ALA A 126 17.72 -9.52 -2.00
CA ALA A 126 17.14 -9.05 -0.75
C ALA A 126 15.74 -8.43 -0.96
N GLY A 127 15.58 -7.62 -2.00
CA GLY A 127 14.29 -7.03 -2.40
C GLY A 127 13.23 -8.09 -2.75
N VAL A 128 13.62 -9.19 -3.40
CA VAL A 128 12.72 -10.33 -3.66
C VAL A 128 12.20 -10.90 -2.34
N GLY A 129 13.07 -11.14 -1.37
CA GLY A 129 12.66 -11.60 -0.03
C GLY A 129 11.74 -10.59 0.66
N ALA A 130 12.07 -9.30 0.60
CA ALA A 130 11.26 -8.23 1.18
C ALA A 130 9.82 -8.22 0.61
N ALA A 131 9.67 -8.35 -0.71
CA ALA A 131 8.38 -8.37 -1.38
C ALA A 131 7.40 -9.45 -0.84
N PHE A 132 7.92 -10.58 -0.35
CA PHE A 132 7.10 -11.65 0.25
C PHE A 132 6.90 -11.50 1.76
N THR A 133 7.87 -10.95 2.48
CA THR A 133 7.83 -10.89 3.96
C THR A 133 6.79 -9.91 4.48
N ASP A 134 6.68 -8.71 3.90
CA ASP A 134 5.76 -7.67 4.40
C ASP A 134 4.28 -8.11 4.33
N PRO A 135 3.75 -8.59 3.18
CA PRO A 135 2.38 -9.10 3.11
C PRO A 135 2.14 -10.28 4.06
N ALA A 136 3.11 -11.20 4.16
CA ALA A 136 3.02 -12.37 5.03
C ALA A 136 3.00 -11.98 6.52
N TRP A 137 3.77 -10.96 6.92
CA TRP A 137 3.79 -10.44 8.29
C TRP A 137 2.44 -9.81 8.65
N HIS A 138 1.94 -8.89 7.83
CA HIS A 138 0.64 -8.25 8.05
C HIS A 138 -0.50 -9.27 8.12
N ALA A 139 -0.49 -10.28 7.26
CA ALA A 139 -1.50 -11.34 7.28
C ALA A 139 -1.38 -12.26 8.52
N SER A 140 -0.17 -12.50 9.03
CA SER A 140 0.07 -13.38 10.18
C SER A 140 -0.45 -12.80 11.50
N VAL A 141 -0.60 -11.48 11.61
CA VAL A 141 -1.13 -10.82 12.83
C VAL A 141 -2.50 -11.39 13.21
N GLY A 142 -3.38 -11.61 12.21
CA GLY A 142 -4.71 -12.18 12.43
C GLY A 142 -4.72 -13.66 12.83
N ASP A 143 -3.64 -14.39 12.56
CA ASP A 143 -3.48 -15.78 12.99
C ASP A 143 -2.95 -15.90 14.43
N ILE A 144 -2.13 -14.92 14.84
CA ILE A 144 -1.47 -14.93 16.15
C ILE A 144 -2.39 -14.34 17.23
N LEU A 145 -3.16 -13.31 16.89
CA LEU A 145 -3.96 -12.53 17.84
C LEU A 145 -5.46 -12.81 17.73
N ARG A 146 -6.19 -12.50 18.80
CA ARG A 146 -7.65 -12.51 18.77
C ARG A 146 -8.15 -11.34 17.94
N LYS A 147 -9.30 -11.49 17.26
CA LYS A 147 -9.89 -10.46 16.39
C LYS A 147 -10.00 -9.08 17.05
N ARG A 148 -10.25 -9.02 18.37
CA ARG A 148 -10.34 -7.78 19.15
C ARG A 148 -9.00 -7.04 19.31
N ASP A 149 -7.88 -7.75 19.27
CA ASP A 149 -6.54 -7.21 19.53
C ASP A 149 -5.80 -6.84 18.22
N VAL A 150 -6.32 -7.30 17.05
CA VAL A 150 -5.73 -7.04 15.73
C VAL A 150 -5.62 -5.54 15.41
N PRO A 151 -6.63 -4.67 15.65
CA PRO A 151 -6.49 -3.25 15.36
C PRO A 151 -5.34 -2.59 16.13
N ALA A 152 -5.22 -2.88 17.43
CA ALA A 152 -4.13 -2.36 18.25
C ALA A 152 -2.76 -2.86 17.75
N ALA A 153 -2.68 -4.11 17.29
CA ALA A 153 -1.45 -4.66 16.72
C ALA A 153 -1.04 -3.99 15.40
N VAL A 154 -2.02 -3.71 14.52
CA VAL A 154 -1.77 -2.95 13.29
C VAL A 154 -1.27 -1.54 13.61
N THR A 155 -1.83 -0.88 14.62
CA THR A 155 -1.33 0.41 15.10
C THR A 155 0.10 0.30 15.60
N LEU A 156 0.43 -0.69 16.45
CA LEU A 156 1.79 -0.92 16.95
C LEU A 156 2.80 -1.18 15.82
N ILE A 157 2.43 -1.97 14.83
CA ILE A 157 3.26 -2.24 13.65
C ILE A 157 3.53 -0.94 12.88
N SER A 158 2.48 -0.16 12.61
CA SER A 158 2.60 1.11 11.88
C SER A 158 3.47 2.14 12.64
N VAL A 159 3.28 2.28 13.95
CA VAL A 159 4.10 3.16 14.79
C VAL A 159 5.56 2.72 14.78
N GLY A 160 5.81 1.42 14.92
CA GLY A 160 7.14 0.85 14.86
C GLY A 160 7.85 1.14 13.54
N TYR A 161 7.22 0.81 12.40
CA TYR A 161 7.80 1.09 11.08
C TYR A 161 8.07 2.57 10.85
N ASN A 162 7.18 3.46 11.30
CA ASN A 162 7.41 4.91 11.18
C ASN A 162 8.56 5.39 12.07
N ALA A 163 8.71 4.85 13.27
CA ALA A 163 9.85 5.14 14.14
C ALA A 163 11.16 4.65 13.52
N VAL A 164 11.20 3.41 13.04
CA VAL A 164 12.37 2.83 12.36
C VAL A 164 12.72 3.62 11.11
N ARG A 165 11.74 3.97 10.27
CA ARG A 165 11.96 4.79 9.06
C ARG A 165 12.54 6.17 9.36
N SER A 166 12.19 6.73 10.51
CA SER A 166 12.68 8.03 10.95
C SER A 166 14.11 7.96 11.49
N ILE A 167 14.39 6.97 12.34
CA ILE A 167 15.66 6.87 13.08
C ILE A 167 16.73 6.12 12.26
N GLY A 168 16.31 5.18 11.43
CA GLY A 168 17.19 4.24 10.73
C GLY A 168 18.24 4.88 9.82
N PRO A 169 17.90 5.86 8.96
CA PRO A 169 18.88 6.56 8.14
C PRO A 169 19.98 7.24 8.98
N ALA A 170 19.60 7.87 10.09
CA ALA A 170 20.55 8.54 10.99
C ALA A 170 21.49 7.54 11.66
N LEU A 171 20.95 6.43 12.21
CA LEU A 171 21.77 5.37 12.81
C LEU A 171 22.66 4.68 11.78
N GLY A 172 22.16 4.39 10.58
CA GLY A 172 22.94 3.84 9.48
C GLY A 172 24.08 4.75 9.08
N GLY A 173 23.81 6.05 8.98
CA GLY A 173 24.82 7.07 8.71
C GLY A 173 25.93 7.10 9.75
N VAL A 174 25.58 7.06 11.05
CA VAL A 174 26.55 6.98 12.15
C VAL A 174 27.38 5.70 12.08
N VAL A 175 26.75 4.54 11.86
CA VAL A 175 27.46 3.26 11.80
C VAL A 175 28.47 3.25 10.63
N VAL A 176 28.05 3.71 9.45
CA VAL A 176 28.92 3.79 8.27
C VAL A 176 30.06 4.80 8.47
N ALA A 177 29.76 5.95 9.06
CA ALA A 177 30.74 6.99 9.35
C ALA A 177 31.82 6.54 10.35
N SER A 178 31.42 5.84 11.42
CA SER A 178 32.32 5.49 12.52
C SER A 178 33.03 4.15 12.32
N PHE A 179 32.37 3.16 11.70
CA PHE A 179 32.85 1.77 11.64
C PHE A 179 32.91 1.21 10.22
N GLY A 180 32.55 1.99 9.21
CA GLY A 180 32.57 1.61 7.80
C GLY A 180 31.42 0.69 7.34
N PRO A 181 31.29 0.45 6.02
CA PRO A 181 30.19 -0.32 5.44
C PRO A 181 30.14 -1.79 5.87
N LEU A 182 31.30 -2.44 6.07
CA LEU A 182 31.37 -3.85 6.44
C LEU A 182 30.69 -4.11 7.79
N THR A 183 30.93 -3.24 8.77
CA THR A 183 30.30 -3.33 10.09
C THR A 183 28.78 -3.17 9.99
N ALA A 184 28.31 -2.25 9.16
CA ALA A 184 26.88 -2.07 8.89
C ALA A 184 26.23 -3.32 8.27
N PHE A 185 26.91 -3.98 7.33
CA PHE A 185 26.42 -5.24 6.75
C PHE A 185 26.37 -6.38 7.77
N ALA A 186 27.41 -6.51 8.61
CA ALA A 186 27.46 -7.52 9.67
C ALA A 186 26.34 -7.30 10.70
N VAL A 187 26.13 -6.06 11.15
CA VAL A 187 25.03 -5.71 12.07
C VAL A 187 23.69 -6.07 11.45
N ALA A 188 23.43 -5.65 10.20
CA ALA A 188 22.19 -5.99 9.51
C ALA A 188 21.98 -7.49 9.36
N THR A 189 23.00 -8.24 8.94
CA THR A 189 22.96 -9.70 8.83
C THR A 189 22.57 -10.35 10.16
N LEU A 190 23.19 -9.93 11.27
CA LEU A 190 22.85 -10.44 12.60
C LEU A 190 21.40 -10.16 12.97
N THR A 191 20.87 -8.98 12.66
CA THR A 191 19.45 -8.68 12.91
C THR A 191 18.51 -9.57 12.10
N TYR A 192 18.88 -9.97 10.89
CA TYR A 192 18.04 -10.85 10.07
C TYR A 192 18.09 -12.29 10.55
N LEU A 193 19.26 -12.77 10.96
CA LEU A 193 19.43 -14.09 11.56
C LEU A 193 18.67 -14.20 12.88
N MET A 194 18.67 -13.14 13.70
CA MET A 194 17.86 -13.05 14.92
C MET A 194 16.36 -13.21 14.63
N LEU A 195 15.84 -12.53 13.61
CA LEU A 195 14.43 -12.65 13.23
C LEU A 195 14.10 -14.03 12.66
N LEU A 196 14.98 -14.59 11.82
CA LEU A 196 14.81 -15.94 11.30
C LEU A 196 14.76 -16.98 12.44
N TRP A 197 15.65 -16.86 13.42
CA TRP A 197 15.65 -17.68 14.62
C TRP A 197 14.35 -17.52 15.43
N THR A 198 13.89 -16.28 15.60
CA THR A 198 12.65 -15.97 16.33
C THR A 198 11.42 -16.60 15.66
N ILE A 199 11.29 -16.50 14.34
CA ILE A 199 10.21 -17.13 13.56
C ILE A 199 10.33 -18.67 13.60
N GLY A 200 11.56 -19.19 13.57
CA GLY A 200 11.83 -20.62 13.70
C GLY A 200 11.35 -21.19 15.03
N ARG A 201 11.55 -20.45 16.12
CA ARG A 201 11.10 -20.81 17.49
C ARG A 201 9.60 -20.63 17.70
N CYS A 202 9.02 -19.57 17.15
CA CYS A 202 7.61 -19.27 17.30
C CYS A 202 6.76 -20.18 16.40
N LYS A 203 5.83 -20.93 17.00
CA LYS A 203 4.83 -21.72 16.27
C LYS A 203 3.45 -21.11 16.54
N TRP A 204 2.72 -20.79 15.48
CA TRP A 204 1.30 -20.42 15.57
C TRP A 204 0.49 -21.22 14.56
N GLN A 205 -0.75 -21.51 14.94
CA GLN A 205 -1.68 -22.25 14.10
C GLN A 205 -2.45 -21.29 13.20
N VAL A 206 -2.40 -21.51 11.90
CA VAL A 206 -3.24 -20.80 10.94
C VAL A 206 -4.67 -21.27 11.14
N ARG A 207 -5.58 -20.35 11.52
CA ARG A 207 -6.99 -20.71 11.61
C ARG A 207 -7.53 -20.92 10.19
N PRO A 208 -8.10 -22.09 9.86
CA PRO A 208 -8.73 -22.28 8.57
C PRO A 208 -9.85 -21.25 8.41
N SER A 209 -9.80 -20.49 7.31
CA SER A 209 -10.88 -19.56 6.96
C SER A 209 -12.17 -20.36 6.76
N PRO A 210 -13.29 -19.96 7.39
CA PRO A 210 -14.59 -20.62 7.18
C PRO A 210 -15.14 -20.38 5.77
N LEU A 211 -14.54 -19.47 5.00
CA LEU A 211 -14.89 -19.19 3.62
C LEU A 211 -13.86 -19.80 2.67
N PRO A 212 -14.29 -20.47 1.57
CA PRO A 212 -13.38 -20.97 0.55
C PRO A 212 -12.51 -19.84 -0.01
N SER A 213 -11.21 -20.11 -0.18
CA SER A 213 -10.27 -19.17 -0.80
C SER A 213 -10.80 -18.71 -2.16
N GLU A 214 -10.81 -17.41 -2.37
CA GLU A 214 -11.19 -16.82 -3.66
C GLU A 214 -10.12 -17.17 -4.70
N PRO A 215 -10.49 -17.55 -5.94
CA PRO A 215 -9.49 -17.78 -6.98
C PRO A 215 -8.69 -16.49 -7.16
N LEU A 216 -7.37 -16.61 -7.08
CA LEU A 216 -6.46 -15.47 -7.08
C LEU A 216 -6.74 -14.47 -8.21
N THR A 217 -6.97 -14.99 -9.42
CA THR A 217 -7.24 -14.19 -10.60
C THR A 217 -8.51 -13.35 -10.46
N THR A 218 -9.54 -13.88 -9.79
CA THR A 218 -10.79 -13.16 -9.53
C THR A 218 -10.59 -12.08 -8.48
N ALA A 219 -9.84 -12.39 -7.41
CA ALA A 219 -9.54 -11.43 -6.35
C ALA A 219 -8.65 -10.27 -6.83
N ILE A 220 -7.64 -10.54 -7.66
CA ILE A 220 -6.79 -9.51 -8.30
C ILE A 220 -7.64 -8.66 -9.24
N HIS A 221 -8.46 -9.29 -10.09
CA HIS A 221 -9.31 -8.57 -11.03
C HIS A 221 -10.29 -7.64 -10.32
N ASP A 222 -10.95 -8.12 -9.26
CA ASP A 222 -11.93 -7.31 -8.53
C ASP A 222 -11.26 -6.17 -7.76
N GLY A 223 -10.07 -6.40 -7.18
CA GLY A 223 -9.27 -5.33 -6.56
C GLY A 223 -8.77 -4.28 -7.56
N ALA A 224 -8.30 -4.71 -8.73
CA ALA A 224 -7.88 -3.82 -9.81
C ALA A 224 -9.06 -3.02 -10.39
N ARG A 225 -10.22 -3.68 -10.59
CA ARG A 225 -11.44 -3.03 -11.06
C ARG A 225 -11.94 -1.98 -10.07
N PHE A 226 -11.97 -2.30 -8.78
CA PHE A 226 -12.34 -1.35 -7.73
C PHE A 226 -11.40 -0.14 -7.73
N THR A 227 -10.09 -0.40 -7.72
CA THR A 227 -9.04 0.62 -7.78
C THR A 227 -9.17 1.51 -9.01
N ALA A 228 -9.45 0.93 -10.19
CA ALA A 228 -9.63 1.68 -11.43
C ALA A 228 -10.90 2.56 -11.46
N LEU A 229 -11.92 2.19 -10.68
CA LEU A 229 -13.19 2.91 -10.61
C LEU A 229 -13.17 4.04 -9.56
N SER A 230 -12.42 3.92 -8.47
CA SER A 230 -12.28 4.99 -7.47
C SER A 230 -11.36 6.11 -7.96
N SER A 231 -11.89 7.33 -8.07
CA SER A 231 -11.14 8.53 -8.42
C SER A 231 -10.06 8.87 -7.39
N GLU A 232 -10.39 8.69 -6.10
CA GLU A 232 -9.57 9.06 -4.96
C GLU A 232 -8.33 8.16 -4.86
N ILE A 233 -8.53 6.85 -5.02
CA ILE A 233 -7.45 5.87 -4.97
C ILE A 233 -6.54 6.04 -6.19
N LYS A 234 -7.08 6.27 -7.39
CA LYS A 234 -6.27 6.57 -8.59
C LYS A 234 -5.43 7.82 -8.40
N ALA A 235 -5.99 8.89 -7.85
CA ALA A 235 -5.26 10.11 -7.55
C ALA A 235 -4.11 9.84 -6.57
N ALA A 236 -4.36 9.11 -5.48
CA ALA A 236 -3.33 8.75 -4.51
C ALA A 236 -2.21 7.87 -5.10
N ILE A 237 -2.56 6.89 -5.93
CA ILE A 237 -1.60 6.03 -6.66
C ILE A 237 -0.76 6.86 -7.64
N ALA A 238 -1.38 7.69 -8.46
CA ALA A 238 -0.68 8.52 -9.43
C ALA A 238 0.26 9.51 -8.73
N ARG A 239 -0.19 10.15 -7.64
CA ARG A 239 0.65 11.05 -6.84
C ARG A 239 1.77 10.30 -6.12
N GLY A 240 1.51 9.11 -5.60
CA GLY A 240 2.54 8.26 -4.99
C GLY A 240 3.62 7.84 -5.98
N ALA A 241 3.22 7.41 -7.19
CA ALA A 241 4.14 7.05 -8.26
C ALA A 241 4.96 8.25 -8.76
N LEU A 242 4.31 9.40 -8.99
CA LEU A 242 4.98 10.64 -9.42
C LEU A 242 5.91 11.19 -8.33
N PHE A 243 5.47 11.18 -7.07
CA PHE A 243 6.31 11.59 -5.94
C PHE A 243 7.49 10.64 -5.79
N GLY A 244 7.28 9.31 -5.83
CA GLY A 244 8.36 8.32 -5.81
C GLY A 244 9.34 8.51 -6.95
N LEU A 245 8.86 8.77 -8.17
CA LEU A 245 9.70 9.03 -9.34
C LEU A 245 10.55 10.29 -9.20
N THR A 246 10.00 11.35 -8.63
CA THR A 246 10.69 12.65 -8.57
C THR A 246 11.55 12.80 -7.31
N SER A 247 11.00 12.48 -6.13
CA SER A 247 11.67 12.67 -4.83
C SER A 247 12.83 11.70 -4.59
N ILE A 248 12.85 10.53 -5.24
CA ILE A 248 13.89 9.52 -4.99
C ILE A 248 15.30 10.01 -5.31
N SER A 249 15.43 11.02 -6.18
CA SER A 249 16.70 11.70 -6.46
C SER A 249 17.45 12.11 -5.18
N ILE A 250 16.72 12.55 -4.14
CA ILE A 250 17.28 12.98 -2.86
C ILE A 250 18.11 11.89 -2.23
N LEU A 251 17.61 10.64 -2.21
CA LEU A 251 18.29 9.51 -1.56
C LEU A 251 19.17 8.72 -2.53
N ALA A 252 18.74 8.54 -3.78
CA ALA A 252 19.49 7.79 -4.79
C ALA A 252 20.79 8.47 -5.20
N LEU A 253 20.80 9.81 -5.25
CA LEU A 253 21.99 10.59 -5.62
C LEU A 253 22.74 11.13 -4.39
N LEU A 254 22.23 10.94 -3.18
CA LEU A 254 22.86 11.47 -1.95
C LEU A 254 24.33 11.04 -1.76
N PRO A 255 24.71 9.78 -2.03
CA PRO A 255 26.11 9.38 -1.92
C PRO A 255 27.02 10.15 -2.90
N LEU A 256 26.51 10.46 -4.10
CA LEU A 256 27.23 11.26 -5.10
C LEU A 256 27.36 12.72 -4.65
N VAL A 257 26.30 13.30 -4.05
CA VAL A 257 26.37 14.65 -3.47
C VAL A 257 27.44 14.72 -2.38
N ALA A 258 27.48 13.71 -1.51
CA ALA A 258 28.50 13.63 -0.46
C ALA A 258 29.92 13.49 -1.03
N ARG A 259 30.13 12.59 -2.01
CA ARG A 259 31.43 12.30 -2.61
C ARG A 259 31.95 13.42 -3.51
N ASP A 260 31.14 13.83 -4.48
CA ASP A 260 31.58 14.65 -5.62
C ASP A 260 31.42 16.14 -5.38
N GLN A 261 30.32 16.56 -4.74
CA GLN A 261 30.00 17.97 -4.59
C GLN A 261 30.53 18.56 -3.28
N LEU A 262 30.40 17.81 -2.18
CA LEU A 262 30.89 18.22 -0.86
C LEU A 262 32.33 17.75 -0.59
N GLY A 263 32.93 16.98 -1.50
CA GLY A 263 34.29 16.42 -1.35
C GLY A 263 34.45 15.57 -0.08
N GLY A 264 33.35 14.98 0.39
CA GLY A 264 33.21 14.36 1.69
C GLY A 264 33.39 12.85 1.66
N GLY A 265 33.81 12.30 2.81
CA GLY A 265 33.88 10.86 3.04
C GLY A 265 32.62 10.28 3.70
N PRO A 266 32.70 9.06 4.26
CA PRO A 266 31.57 8.39 4.93
C PRO A 266 31.01 9.20 6.10
N VAL A 267 31.84 10.02 6.76
CA VAL A 267 31.42 10.91 7.84
C VAL A 267 30.44 11.99 7.34
N VAL A 268 30.75 12.63 6.21
CA VAL A 268 29.85 13.64 5.62
C VAL A 268 28.54 12.98 5.19
N TYR A 269 28.62 11.85 4.49
CA TYR A 269 27.42 11.09 4.13
C TYR A 269 26.58 10.69 5.34
N GLY A 270 27.22 10.28 6.44
CA GLY A 270 26.54 9.98 7.71
C GLY A 270 25.83 11.18 8.32
N ILE A 271 26.47 12.36 8.31
CA ILE A 271 25.86 13.63 8.76
C ILE A 271 24.63 13.99 7.91
N LEU A 272 24.73 13.84 6.58
CA LEU A 272 23.62 14.09 5.66
C LEU A 272 22.43 13.16 5.94
N MET A 273 22.69 11.87 6.12
CA MET A 273 21.66 10.88 6.47
C MET A 273 21.07 11.13 7.87
N ALA A 274 21.87 11.63 8.81
CA ALA A 274 21.38 12.07 10.11
C ALA A 274 20.46 13.30 10.00
N GLY A 275 20.80 14.27 9.12
CA GLY A 275 19.93 15.39 8.79
C GLY A 275 18.58 14.91 8.24
N PHE A 276 18.59 14.05 7.23
CA PHE A 276 17.38 13.45 6.65
C PHE A 276 16.53 12.72 7.71
N GLY A 277 17.14 11.84 8.50
CA GLY A 277 16.46 11.09 9.55
C GLY A 277 15.88 11.98 10.65
N THR A 278 16.59 13.03 11.04
CA THR A 278 16.12 13.98 12.06
C THR A 278 14.85 14.68 11.60
N GLY A 279 14.82 15.18 10.36
CA GLY A 279 13.62 15.79 9.78
C GLY A 279 12.44 14.83 9.67
N ALA A 280 12.72 13.60 9.21
CA ALA A 280 11.75 12.51 9.15
C ALA A 280 11.15 12.20 10.54
N LEU A 281 11.97 12.18 11.59
CA LEU A 281 11.55 11.94 12.98
C LEU A 281 10.65 13.05 13.50
N PHE A 282 11.06 14.31 13.36
CA PHE A 282 10.24 15.45 13.78
C PHE A 282 8.89 15.47 13.07
N ALA A 283 8.88 15.21 11.76
CA ALA A 283 7.66 15.13 10.99
C ALA A 283 6.75 13.97 11.44
N GLY A 284 7.32 12.80 11.73
CA GLY A 284 6.57 11.64 12.24
C GLY A 284 5.86 11.94 13.57
N ILE A 285 6.55 12.59 14.51
CA ILE A 285 5.98 12.97 15.82
C ILE A 285 4.90 14.05 15.65
N CYS A 286 5.16 15.06 14.83
CA CYS A 286 4.25 16.18 14.62
C CYS A 286 3.08 15.86 13.68
N ASN A 287 3.09 14.71 12.99
CA ASN A 287 2.14 14.35 11.93
C ASN A 287 0.67 14.47 12.37
N ASN A 288 0.34 14.01 13.58
CA ASN A 288 -1.02 14.07 14.11
C ASN A 288 -1.49 15.52 14.34
N ILE A 289 -0.59 16.39 14.81
CA ILE A 289 -0.88 17.82 15.00
C ILE A 289 -1.06 18.50 13.65
N LEU A 290 -0.17 18.20 12.69
CA LEU A 290 -0.20 18.77 11.35
C LEU A 290 -1.51 18.43 10.61
N ARG A 291 -1.97 17.18 10.72
CA ARG A 291 -3.23 16.70 10.12
C ARG A 291 -4.49 17.27 10.76
N ARG A 292 -4.44 17.69 12.02
CA ARG A 292 -5.55 18.40 12.68
C ARG A 292 -5.66 19.85 12.21
N ARG A 293 -4.56 20.47 11.80
CA ARG A 293 -4.51 21.89 11.41
C ARG A 293 -4.60 22.13 9.91
N LEU A 294 -4.13 21.19 9.09
CA LEU A 294 -4.05 21.34 7.65
C LEU A 294 -4.75 20.17 6.96
N SER A 295 -5.37 20.46 5.80
CA SER A 295 -5.92 19.40 4.96
C SER A 295 -4.81 18.51 4.39
N GLN A 296 -5.14 17.25 4.10
CA GLN A 296 -4.22 16.27 3.51
C GLN A 296 -3.58 16.79 2.21
N GLU A 297 -4.35 17.54 1.42
CA GLU A 297 -3.87 18.22 0.21
C GLU A 297 -2.78 19.24 0.52
N ARG A 298 -3.05 20.18 1.44
CA ARG A 298 -2.07 21.21 1.83
C ARG A 298 -0.80 20.58 2.37
N LEU A 299 -0.92 19.53 3.18
CA LEU A 299 0.22 18.79 3.70
C LEU A 299 1.08 18.19 2.57
N THR A 300 0.43 17.53 1.61
CA THR A 300 1.14 16.90 0.49
C THR A 300 1.82 17.96 -0.39
N THR A 301 1.14 19.07 -0.69
CA THR A 301 1.71 20.18 -1.46
C THR A 301 2.92 20.81 -0.74
N LEU A 302 2.79 21.14 0.55
CA LEU A 302 3.90 21.69 1.34
C LEU A 302 5.08 20.72 1.43
N SER A 303 4.79 19.42 1.51
CA SER A 303 5.81 18.38 1.56
C SER A 303 6.57 18.25 0.23
N CYS A 304 5.87 18.32 -0.91
CA CYS A 304 6.51 18.37 -2.23
C CYS A 304 7.38 19.62 -2.38
N ILE A 305 6.91 20.79 -1.90
CA ILE A 305 7.70 22.04 -1.91
C ILE A 305 8.95 21.89 -1.02
N ALA A 306 8.83 21.29 0.16
CA ALA A 306 9.97 21.04 1.04
C ALA A 306 11.02 20.10 0.39
N CYS A 307 10.57 19.03 -0.26
CA CYS A 307 11.45 18.16 -1.03
C CYS A 307 12.10 18.89 -2.23
N ALA A 308 11.35 19.73 -2.93
CA ALA A 308 11.88 20.51 -4.05
C ALA A 308 12.95 21.50 -3.58
N ALA A 309 12.70 22.21 -2.47
CA ALA A 309 13.66 23.09 -1.85
C ALA A 309 14.92 22.33 -1.39
N CYS A 310 14.75 21.11 -0.88
CA CYS A 310 15.87 20.22 -0.57
C CYS A 310 16.71 19.91 -1.82
N CYS A 311 16.09 19.42 -2.91
CA CYS A 311 16.81 19.13 -4.17
C CYS A 311 17.56 20.35 -4.71
N LEU A 312 16.89 21.51 -4.77
CA LEU A 312 17.50 22.75 -5.25
C LEU A 312 18.64 23.20 -4.35
N SER A 313 18.49 23.12 -3.03
CA SER A 313 19.58 23.43 -2.11
C SER A 313 20.77 22.50 -2.28
N LEU A 314 20.53 21.21 -2.49
CA LEU A 314 21.59 20.22 -2.75
C LEU A 314 22.21 20.38 -4.14
N ALA A 315 21.57 21.05 -5.09
CA ALA A 315 22.17 21.27 -6.41
C ALA A 315 23.32 22.30 -6.38
N PHE A 316 23.26 23.26 -5.44
CA PHE A 316 24.13 24.44 -5.43
C PHE A 316 24.97 24.60 -4.16
N THR A 317 24.69 23.86 -3.08
CA THR A 317 25.35 24.12 -1.80
C THR A 317 26.72 23.44 -1.71
N PRO A 318 27.81 24.19 -1.40
CA PRO A 318 29.09 23.60 -1.05
C PRO A 318 29.21 23.29 0.46
N SER A 319 28.20 23.62 1.27
CA SER A 319 28.27 23.53 2.73
C SER A 319 27.53 22.32 3.27
N VAL A 320 28.25 21.46 4.00
CA VAL A 320 27.68 20.28 4.68
C VAL A 320 26.55 20.67 5.64
N ALA A 321 26.68 21.79 6.35
CA ALA A 321 25.66 22.23 7.30
C ALA A 321 24.35 22.63 6.59
N VAL A 322 24.45 23.35 5.48
CA VAL A 322 23.30 23.75 4.66
C VAL A 322 22.65 22.51 4.03
N ALA A 323 23.46 21.58 3.50
CA ALA A 323 22.98 20.32 2.96
C ALA A 323 22.24 19.47 4.02
N ALA A 324 22.76 19.40 5.25
CA ALA A 324 22.11 18.66 6.34
C ALA A 324 20.76 19.28 6.76
N ILE A 325 20.67 20.62 6.83
CA ILE A 325 19.41 21.32 7.13
C ILE A 325 18.40 21.13 5.99
N ALA A 326 18.86 21.23 4.74
CA ALA A 326 18.02 20.98 3.56
C ALA A 326 17.49 19.55 3.56
N LEU A 327 18.31 18.57 3.91
CA LEU A 327 17.90 17.17 4.05
C LEU A 327 16.93 16.95 5.19
N ALA A 328 17.02 17.69 6.29
CA ALA A 328 15.99 17.64 7.34
C ALA A 328 14.63 18.10 6.78
N LEU A 329 14.59 19.16 5.97
CA LEU A 329 13.35 19.57 5.30
C LEU A 329 12.86 18.51 4.30
N GLY A 330 13.76 17.93 3.51
CA GLY A 330 13.45 16.86 2.56
C GLY A 330 12.92 15.59 3.25
N GLY A 331 13.54 15.16 4.34
CA GLY A 331 13.12 14.01 5.15
C GLY A 331 11.76 14.23 5.81
N ALA A 332 11.48 15.45 6.28
CA ALA A 332 10.17 15.83 6.80
C ALA A 332 9.09 15.71 5.71
N GLY A 333 9.32 16.31 4.53
CA GLY A 333 8.41 16.22 3.39
C GLY A 333 8.19 14.77 2.92
N TRP A 334 9.27 13.98 2.88
CA TRP A 334 9.23 12.55 2.53
C TRP A 334 8.27 11.77 3.42
N VAL A 335 8.41 11.87 4.74
CA VAL A 335 7.57 11.13 5.71
C VAL A 335 6.12 11.61 5.66
N VAL A 336 5.87 12.92 5.59
CA VAL A 336 4.50 13.47 5.55
C VAL A 336 3.77 13.00 4.29
N THR A 337 4.42 13.02 3.12
CA THR A 337 3.80 12.55 1.88
C THR A 337 3.49 11.06 1.92
N TRP A 338 4.46 10.20 2.26
CA TRP A 338 4.24 8.74 2.25
C TRP A 338 3.19 8.31 3.29
N THR A 339 3.31 8.76 4.54
CA THR A 339 2.26 8.47 5.54
C THR A 339 0.92 9.05 5.13
N GLY A 340 0.93 10.20 4.44
CA GLY A 340 -0.23 10.88 3.90
C GLY A 340 -1.05 9.97 3.00
N LEU A 341 -0.39 9.57 1.92
CA LEU A 341 -0.95 8.73 0.87
C LEU A 341 -1.33 7.34 1.38
N ASP A 342 -0.50 6.73 2.23
CA ASP A 342 -0.80 5.44 2.88
C ASP A 342 -2.16 5.49 3.60
N VAL A 343 -2.34 6.48 4.48
CA VAL A 343 -3.57 6.65 5.26
C VAL A 343 -4.74 6.98 4.34
N SER A 344 -4.55 7.82 3.33
CA SER A 344 -5.61 8.13 2.36
C SER A 344 -6.11 6.89 1.61
N VAL A 345 -5.20 6.04 1.13
CA VAL A 345 -5.57 4.79 0.45
C VAL A 345 -6.24 3.82 1.41
N GLN A 346 -5.75 3.72 2.66
CA GLN A 346 -6.36 2.87 3.70
C GLN A 346 -7.80 3.28 4.02
N LEU A 347 -8.02 4.58 4.22
CA LEU A 347 -9.35 5.10 4.58
C LEU A 347 -10.33 5.06 3.42
N ALA A 348 -9.85 5.30 2.19
CA ALA A 348 -10.67 5.24 0.98
C ALA A 348 -11.00 3.80 0.53
N SER A 349 -10.32 2.80 1.09
CA SER A 349 -10.53 1.41 0.72
C SER A 349 -11.47 0.69 1.69
N PRO A 350 -12.56 0.09 1.21
CA PRO A 350 -13.38 -0.80 2.01
C PRO A 350 -12.58 -1.97 2.60
N ARG A 351 -12.98 -2.42 3.79
CA ARG A 351 -12.32 -3.53 4.53
C ARG A 351 -12.08 -4.80 3.72
N TRP A 352 -12.93 -5.09 2.74
CA TRP A 352 -12.84 -6.30 1.92
C TRP A 352 -11.78 -6.22 0.81
N VAL A 353 -11.35 -5.01 0.41
CA VAL A 353 -10.41 -4.78 -0.70
C VAL A 353 -9.14 -4.02 -0.29
N VAL A 354 -9.10 -3.42 0.90
CA VAL A 354 -7.99 -2.58 1.39
C VAL A 354 -6.59 -3.18 1.20
N GLY A 355 -6.40 -4.47 1.51
CA GLY A 355 -5.09 -5.12 1.32
C GLY A 355 -4.66 -5.18 -0.14
N ARG A 356 -5.60 -5.36 -1.07
CA ARG A 356 -5.34 -5.42 -2.51
C ARG A 356 -5.08 -4.04 -3.09
N THR A 357 -5.89 -3.06 -2.67
CA THR A 357 -5.66 -1.67 -3.05
C THR A 357 -4.29 -1.18 -2.59
N LEU A 358 -3.92 -1.46 -1.33
CA LEU A 358 -2.59 -1.14 -0.81
C LEU A 358 -1.47 -1.85 -1.56
N SER A 359 -1.67 -3.11 -1.94
CA SER A 359 -0.67 -3.85 -2.73
C SER A 359 -0.44 -3.19 -4.10
N ILE A 360 -1.51 -2.77 -4.80
CA ILE A 360 -1.40 -2.04 -6.08
C ILE A 360 -0.72 -0.67 -5.87
N TYR A 361 -1.10 0.03 -4.78
CA TYR A 361 -0.49 1.30 -4.41
C TYR A 361 1.01 1.16 -4.15
N TYR A 362 1.43 0.19 -3.34
CA TYR A 362 2.84 -0.08 -3.06
C TYR A 362 3.60 -0.53 -4.29
N ALA A 363 3.00 -1.35 -5.16
CA ALA A 363 3.59 -1.75 -6.42
C ALA A 363 3.93 -0.53 -7.27
N LEU A 364 2.92 0.27 -7.63
CA LEU A 364 3.10 1.41 -8.53
C LEU A 364 3.97 2.51 -7.94
N SER A 365 3.88 2.72 -6.63
CA SER A 365 4.76 3.62 -5.88
C SER A 365 6.22 3.17 -5.94
N SER A 366 6.48 1.86 -5.73
CA SER A 366 7.82 1.28 -5.88
C SER A 366 8.31 1.33 -7.31
N GLY A 367 7.42 1.17 -8.29
CA GLY A 367 7.71 1.35 -9.70
C GLY A 367 8.16 2.79 -10.01
N GLY A 368 7.51 3.78 -9.40
CA GLY A 368 7.95 5.18 -9.45
C GLY A 368 9.35 5.36 -8.89
N ILE A 369 9.63 4.83 -7.68
CA ILE A 369 10.96 4.88 -7.04
C ILE A 369 12.04 4.23 -7.93
N ALA A 370 11.78 3.04 -8.47
CA ALA A 370 12.74 2.32 -9.31
C ALA A 370 13.00 3.05 -10.63
N ALA A 371 11.94 3.53 -11.30
CA ALA A 371 12.05 4.30 -12.53
C ALA A 371 12.77 5.64 -12.31
N GLY A 372 12.45 6.35 -11.23
CA GLY A 372 13.10 7.60 -10.85
C GLY A 372 14.59 7.40 -10.54
N SER A 373 14.94 6.33 -9.84
CA SER A 373 16.33 6.00 -9.52
C SER A 373 17.16 5.80 -10.80
N TRP A 374 16.64 5.05 -11.77
CA TRP A 374 17.31 4.89 -13.07
C TRP A 374 17.36 6.20 -13.85
N LEU A 375 16.24 6.94 -13.92
CA LEU A 375 16.13 8.20 -14.66
C LEU A 375 17.13 9.25 -14.13
N TRP A 376 17.10 9.54 -12.84
CA TRP A 376 17.96 10.58 -12.26
C TRP A 376 19.43 10.18 -12.22
N GLY A 377 19.74 8.90 -12.05
CA GLY A 377 21.10 8.40 -12.24
C GLY A 377 21.60 8.62 -13.66
N THR A 378 20.75 8.37 -14.67
CA THR A 378 21.11 8.58 -16.08
C THR A 378 21.30 10.06 -16.39
N VAL A 379 20.44 10.93 -15.87
CA VAL A 379 20.58 12.39 -16.02
C VAL A 379 21.85 12.89 -15.32
N ALA A 380 22.18 12.37 -14.15
CA ALA A 380 23.41 12.72 -13.43
C ALA A 380 24.66 12.33 -14.25
N GLU A 381 24.69 11.12 -14.79
CA GLU A 381 25.83 10.60 -15.56
C GLU A 381 25.99 11.29 -16.93
N SER A 382 24.89 11.59 -17.62
CA SER A 382 24.92 12.16 -18.97
C SER A 382 25.05 13.67 -19.03
N TYR A 383 24.58 14.38 -18.00
CA TYR A 383 24.62 15.84 -17.94
C TYR A 383 25.43 16.33 -16.74
N SER A 384 24.84 16.29 -15.55
CA SER A 384 25.51 16.59 -14.29
C SER A 384 24.61 16.24 -13.11
N LEU A 385 25.23 16.00 -11.94
CA LEU A 385 24.52 15.81 -10.68
C LEU A 385 23.61 16.99 -10.30
N SER A 386 24.08 18.23 -10.49
CA SER A 386 23.30 19.44 -10.21
C SER A 386 22.07 19.55 -11.11
N SER A 387 22.21 19.31 -12.43
CA SER A 387 21.08 19.32 -13.36
C SER A 387 20.02 18.25 -13.02
N ALA A 388 20.46 17.06 -12.57
CA ALA A 388 19.53 16.01 -12.12
C ALA A 388 18.70 16.46 -10.91
N LEU A 389 19.32 17.11 -9.93
CA LEU A 389 18.65 17.63 -8.73
C LEU A 389 17.74 18.83 -9.06
N GLU A 390 18.16 19.74 -9.93
CA GLU A 390 17.34 20.88 -10.38
C GLU A 390 16.07 20.42 -11.11
N LEU A 391 16.22 19.54 -12.10
CA LEU A 391 15.10 18.99 -12.86
C LEU A 391 14.16 18.19 -11.97
N SER A 392 14.69 17.42 -11.02
CA SER A 392 13.91 16.72 -10.01
C SER A 392 13.14 17.69 -9.10
N GLY A 393 13.79 18.77 -8.64
CA GLY A 393 13.16 19.82 -7.84
C GLY A 393 12.02 20.51 -8.60
N GLY A 394 12.24 20.85 -9.88
CA GLY A 394 11.19 21.38 -10.75
C GLY A 394 10.03 20.40 -10.94
N ALA A 395 10.33 19.11 -11.15
CA ALA A 395 9.31 18.06 -11.26
C ALA A 395 8.52 17.89 -9.96
N LEU A 396 9.14 18.01 -8.78
CA LEU A 396 8.45 17.99 -7.48
C LEU A 396 7.46 19.15 -7.32
N LEU A 397 7.80 20.35 -7.83
CA LEU A 397 6.88 21.49 -7.86
C LEU A 397 5.68 21.23 -8.79
N LEU A 398 5.90 20.57 -9.92
CA LEU A 398 4.81 20.12 -10.80
C LEU A 398 3.91 19.09 -10.08
N VAL A 399 4.50 18.14 -9.34
CA VAL A 399 3.75 17.19 -8.50
C VAL A 399 2.94 17.93 -7.42
N ALA A 400 3.49 18.99 -6.83
CA ALA A 400 2.74 19.84 -5.90
C ALA A 400 1.50 20.47 -6.57
N GLY A 401 1.63 20.90 -7.83
CA GLY A 401 0.55 21.42 -8.67
C GLY A 401 -0.50 20.39 -9.08
N THR A 402 -0.16 19.09 -9.14
CA THR A 402 -1.15 18.04 -9.45
C THR A 402 -2.28 17.94 -8.42
N GLY A 403 -2.11 18.48 -7.21
CA GLY A 403 -3.19 18.57 -6.20
C GLY A 403 -4.42 19.36 -6.68
N PHE A 404 -4.27 20.25 -7.68
CA PHE A 404 -5.39 20.96 -8.30
C PHE A 404 -6.18 20.09 -9.30
N LEU A 405 -5.50 19.16 -9.98
CA LEU A 405 -6.08 18.29 -11.01
C LEU A 405 -6.58 16.96 -10.43
N LEU A 406 -5.92 16.47 -9.38
CA LEU A 406 -6.16 15.17 -8.73
C LEU A 406 -6.31 15.35 -7.20
N PRO A 407 -7.37 16.03 -6.73
CA PRO A 407 -7.56 16.29 -5.31
C PRO A 407 -7.87 14.99 -4.54
N ILE A 408 -7.11 14.72 -3.48
CA ILE A 408 -7.38 13.69 -2.48
C ILE A 408 -8.45 14.26 -1.54
N ARG A 409 -9.69 13.83 -1.77
CA ARG A 409 -10.84 14.26 -0.98
C ARG A 409 -10.75 13.71 0.45
N GLN A 410 -11.09 14.53 1.45
CA GLN A 410 -11.15 14.09 2.85
C GLN A 410 -12.32 13.10 3.03
N TRP A 411 -12.00 11.89 3.46
CA TRP A 411 -12.97 10.81 3.71
C TRP A 411 -13.74 11.06 5.02
N LYS A 412 -15.06 10.82 5.04
CA LYS A 412 -15.89 10.95 6.25
C LYS A 412 -16.09 9.58 6.89
N ASP A 413 -15.97 9.49 8.22
CA ASP A 413 -16.10 8.23 8.99
C ASP A 413 -17.47 7.53 8.80
N SER A 414 -18.50 8.26 8.36
CA SER A 414 -19.85 7.77 8.07
C SER A 414 -19.91 6.65 7.02
N ASP A 415 -18.87 6.51 6.18
CA ASP A 415 -18.88 5.67 4.98
C ASP A 415 -18.50 4.18 5.25
N GLN A 416 -18.08 3.81 6.47
CA GLN A 416 -17.52 2.48 6.73
C GLN A 416 -18.42 1.45 7.44
N ALA A 417 -19.56 1.84 8.02
CA ALA A 417 -20.38 0.89 8.77
C ALA A 417 -21.03 -0.14 7.81
N PRO A 418 -20.68 -1.44 7.87
CA PRO A 418 -21.40 -2.45 7.13
C PRO A 418 -22.80 -2.54 7.73
N LEU A 419 -23.82 -2.26 6.93
CA LEU A 419 -25.19 -2.56 7.35
C LEU A 419 -25.41 -4.07 7.28
N GLY A 420 -26.15 -4.60 8.25
CA GLY A 420 -26.63 -5.97 8.20
C GLY A 420 -27.45 -6.16 6.92
N PHE A 421 -26.91 -6.91 5.96
CA PHE A 421 -27.69 -7.44 4.85
C PHE A 421 -28.29 -8.76 5.30
N GLU A 422 -29.61 -8.81 5.38
CA GLU A 422 -30.32 -10.07 5.57
C GLU A 422 -30.41 -10.80 4.24
N THR A 423 -29.92 -12.03 4.21
CA THR A 423 -29.97 -12.85 3.01
C THR A 423 -31.44 -13.15 2.68
N PRO A 424 -31.92 -12.84 1.47
CA PRO A 424 -33.30 -13.14 1.10
C PRO A 424 -33.52 -14.65 1.16
N GLN A 425 -34.65 -15.08 1.72
CA GLN A 425 -35.04 -16.49 1.70
C GLN A 425 -35.31 -16.91 0.25
N VAL A 426 -34.49 -17.82 -0.26
CA VAL A 426 -34.64 -18.38 -1.61
C VAL A 426 -35.27 -19.76 -1.50
N ALA A 427 -36.28 -20.05 -2.33
CA ALA A 427 -36.94 -21.36 -2.35
C ALA A 427 -36.07 -22.49 -2.92
N LEU A 428 -34.94 -22.15 -3.58
CA LEU A 428 -33.98 -23.08 -4.16
C LEU A 428 -32.78 -23.27 -3.22
N ASP A 429 -32.35 -24.52 -3.04
CA ASP A 429 -31.10 -24.84 -2.34
C ASP A 429 -29.87 -24.48 -3.22
N LEU A 430 -29.43 -23.23 -3.11
CA LEU A 430 -28.30 -22.70 -3.86
C LEU A 430 -26.97 -23.00 -3.15
N LYS A 431 -26.17 -23.86 -3.76
CA LYS A 431 -24.75 -23.99 -3.39
C LYS A 431 -24.02 -22.66 -3.59
N PRO A 432 -22.96 -22.33 -2.83
CA PRO A 432 -22.22 -21.07 -2.95
C PRO A 432 -21.72 -20.76 -4.38
N ARG A 433 -21.38 -21.80 -5.15
CA ARG A 433 -20.90 -21.67 -6.55
C ARG A 433 -22.02 -21.65 -7.60
N SER A 434 -23.28 -21.71 -7.20
CA SER A 434 -24.41 -21.69 -8.13
C SER A 434 -24.50 -20.33 -8.81
N GLY A 435 -24.61 -20.30 -10.14
CA GLY A 435 -24.74 -19.07 -10.89
C GLY A 435 -24.66 -19.34 -12.40
N PRO A 436 -24.70 -18.29 -13.24
CA PRO A 436 -24.76 -16.86 -12.88
C PRO A 436 -26.08 -16.46 -12.22
N ILE A 437 -26.03 -15.52 -11.28
CA ILE A 437 -27.23 -14.94 -10.64
C ILE A 437 -27.52 -13.59 -11.28
N VAL A 438 -28.76 -13.40 -11.69
CA VAL A 438 -29.29 -12.17 -12.27
C VAL A 438 -30.21 -11.51 -11.24
N ALA A 439 -29.89 -10.28 -10.89
CA ALA A 439 -30.76 -9.43 -10.09
C ALA A 439 -31.46 -8.44 -11.01
N LYS A 440 -32.78 -8.38 -10.92
CA LYS A 440 -33.64 -7.45 -11.64
C LYS A 440 -34.39 -6.59 -10.63
N ILE A 441 -34.27 -5.27 -10.72
CA ILE A 441 -34.95 -4.32 -9.84
C ILE A 441 -35.86 -3.44 -10.69
N GLU A 442 -37.14 -3.42 -10.37
CA GLU A 442 -38.15 -2.68 -11.13
C GLU A 442 -38.56 -1.40 -10.38
N TYR A 443 -38.42 -0.27 -11.07
CA TYR A 443 -38.77 1.06 -10.59
C TYR A 443 -39.95 1.61 -11.41
N SER A 444 -40.81 2.39 -10.76
CA SER A 444 -41.83 3.23 -11.39
C SER A 444 -41.46 4.68 -11.13
N ILE A 445 -41.07 5.42 -12.15
CA ILE A 445 -40.53 6.78 -12.08
C ILE A 445 -41.41 7.71 -12.93
N PRO A 446 -41.94 8.81 -12.36
CA PRO A 446 -42.70 9.80 -13.13
C PRO A 446 -41.80 10.56 -14.11
N GLU A 447 -42.38 11.01 -15.24
CA GLU A 447 -41.65 11.73 -16.30
C GLU A 447 -40.84 12.93 -15.76
N ALA A 448 -41.41 13.66 -14.79
CA ALA A 448 -40.78 14.82 -14.16
C ALA A 448 -39.48 14.50 -13.40
N ASN A 449 -39.31 13.27 -12.93
CA ASN A 449 -38.16 12.84 -12.12
C ASN A 449 -37.12 12.04 -12.92
N VAL A 450 -37.33 11.84 -14.23
CA VAL A 450 -36.46 10.97 -15.06
C VAL A 450 -35.02 11.45 -15.07
N GLU A 451 -34.77 12.75 -15.20
CA GLU A 451 -33.39 13.27 -15.26
C GLU A 451 -32.63 13.04 -13.94
N ALA A 452 -33.27 13.38 -12.81
CA ALA A 452 -32.73 13.11 -11.48
C ALA A 452 -32.51 11.61 -11.26
N PHE A 453 -33.46 10.76 -11.66
CA PHE A 453 -33.32 9.31 -11.58
C PHE A 453 -32.14 8.80 -12.39
N LEU A 454 -31.95 9.26 -13.63
CA LEU A 454 -30.82 8.85 -14.46
C LEU A 454 -29.48 9.28 -13.86
N GLU A 455 -29.41 10.43 -13.21
CA GLU A 455 -28.20 10.86 -12.49
C GLU A 455 -27.88 9.93 -11.31
N GLN A 456 -28.88 9.63 -10.47
CA GLN A 456 -28.73 8.68 -9.36
C GLN A 456 -28.36 7.27 -9.86
N MET A 457 -28.91 6.83 -10.99
CA MET A 457 -28.59 5.52 -11.58
C MET A 457 -27.17 5.44 -12.15
N ARG A 458 -26.57 6.56 -12.60
CA ARG A 458 -25.14 6.61 -12.96
C ARG A 458 -24.25 6.42 -11.73
N GLU A 459 -24.63 6.99 -10.60
CA GLU A 459 -23.96 6.75 -9.31
C GLU A 459 -24.09 5.28 -8.90
N ARG A 460 -25.32 4.73 -8.92
CA ARG A 460 -25.63 3.34 -8.57
C ARG A 460 -24.84 2.34 -9.41
N ARG A 461 -24.77 2.55 -10.73
CA ARG A 461 -23.97 1.72 -11.65
C ARG A 461 -22.51 1.69 -11.24
N ARG A 462 -21.90 2.83 -10.92
CA ARG A 462 -20.49 2.93 -10.52
C ARG A 462 -20.23 2.16 -9.23
N VAL A 463 -21.06 2.38 -8.22
CA VAL A 463 -20.99 1.69 -6.92
C VAL A 463 -21.10 0.18 -7.09
N GLN A 464 -22.22 -0.32 -7.63
CA GLN A 464 -22.46 -1.75 -7.76
C GLN A 464 -21.41 -2.45 -8.63
N SER A 465 -20.97 -1.78 -9.71
CA SER A 465 -19.90 -2.30 -10.57
C SER A 465 -18.57 -2.44 -9.81
N GLY A 466 -18.27 -1.52 -8.89
CA GLY A 466 -17.07 -1.57 -8.05
C GLY A 466 -17.08 -2.71 -7.04
N VAL A 467 -18.25 -3.11 -6.54
CA VAL A 467 -18.36 -4.17 -5.52
C VAL A 467 -18.64 -5.58 -6.06
N GLY A 468 -18.92 -5.72 -7.36
CA GLY A 468 -18.98 -7.03 -8.03
C GLY A 468 -20.01 -7.20 -9.14
N ALA A 469 -20.90 -6.23 -9.38
CA ALA A 469 -21.92 -6.33 -10.42
C ALA A 469 -21.27 -6.35 -11.81
N ARG A 470 -21.74 -7.23 -12.68
CA ARG A 470 -21.32 -7.37 -14.08
C ARG A 470 -22.52 -7.18 -15.00
N HIS A 471 -22.27 -6.73 -16.23
CA HIS A 471 -23.32 -6.48 -17.24
C HIS A 471 -24.49 -5.63 -16.70
N TRP A 472 -24.17 -4.62 -15.89
CA TRP A 472 -25.18 -3.70 -15.36
C TRP A 472 -25.81 -2.93 -16.51
N ASN A 473 -27.14 -2.95 -16.58
CA ASN A 473 -27.92 -2.21 -17.56
C ASN A 473 -29.15 -1.57 -16.91
N LEU A 474 -29.67 -0.55 -17.59
CA LEU A 474 -30.92 0.12 -17.24
C LEU A 474 -31.77 0.17 -18.50
N GLN A 475 -33.00 -0.32 -18.39
CA GLN A 475 -33.95 -0.44 -19.50
C GLN A 475 -35.20 0.36 -19.17
N ARG A 476 -35.76 1.05 -20.16
CA ARG A 476 -37.08 1.70 -20.07
C ARG A 476 -38.09 0.83 -20.79
N ASP A 477 -39.23 0.60 -20.17
CA ASP A 477 -40.32 -0.16 -20.78
C ASP A 477 -40.98 0.69 -21.89
N LEU A 478 -41.17 0.09 -23.07
CA LEU A 478 -41.75 0.76 -24.24
C LEU A 478 -43.28 0.83 -24.20
N GLN A 479 -43.93 -0.07 -23.46
CA GLN A 479 -45.37 -0.10 -23.27
C GLN A 479 -45.80 0.75 -22.07
N GLN A 480 -44.94 0.85 -21.06
CA GLN A 480 -45.18 1.64 -19.86
C GLN A 480 -43.98 2.56 -19.57
N PRO A 481 -43.92 3.76 -20.16
CA PRO A 481 -42.74 4.64 -20.09
C PRO A 481 -42.30 5.05 -18.68
N SER A 482 -43.17 4.92 -17.68
CA SER A 482 -42.84 5.14 -16.27
C SER A 482 -42.07 3.96 -15.64
N ARG A 483 -42.08 2.77 -16.25
CA ARG A 483 -41.38 1.59 -15.73
C ARG A 483 -39.94 1.52 -16.23
N TRP A 484 -39.04 1.37 -15.28
CA TRP A 484 -37.62 1.20 -15.50
C TRP A 484 -37.13 -0.08 -14.84
N THR A 485 -36.27 -0.82 -15.53
CA THR A 485 -35.67 -2.05 -15.04
C THR A 485 -34.17 -1.92 -14.97
N GLU A 486 -33.61 -2.04 -13.76
CA GLU A 486 -32.19 -2.26 -13.54
C GLU A 486 -31.91 -3.76 -13.57
N THR A 487 -30.92 -4.20 -14.36
CA THR A 487 -30.46 -5.60 -14.32
C THR A 487 -28.96 -5.66 -14.16
N PHE A 488 -28.48 -6.55 -13.30
CA PHE A 488 -27.07 -6.89 -13.21
C PHE A 488 -26.85 -8.37 -12.92
N ARG A 489 -25.64 -8.85 -13.20
CA ARG A 489 -25.24 -10.24 -13.03
C ARG A 489 -24.11 -10.38 -12.03
N THR A 490 -24.12 -11.47 -11.28
CA THR A 490 -23.00 -11.93 -10.46
C THR A 490 -22.62 -13.37 -10.86
N PRO A 491 -21.32 -13.73 -10.86
CA PRO A 491 -20.90 -15.06 -11.34
C PRO A 491 -21.47 -16.21 -10.52
N THR A 492 -21.58 -16.01 -9.21
CA THR A 492 -22.08 -17.01 -8.27
C THR A 492 -23.00 -16.40 -7.22
N TRP A 493 -23.78 -17.25 -6.53
CA TRP A 493 -24.60 -16.90 -5.39
C TRP A 493 -23.77 -16.28 -4.27
N MET A 494 -22.58 -16.83 -4.01
CA MET A 494 -21.65 -16.23 -3.06
C MET A 494 -21.24 -14.81 -3.45
N ASP A 495 -21.03 -14.55 -4.75
CA ASP A 495 -20.68 -13.21 -5.23
C ASP A 495 -21.84 -12.22 -5.08
N TYR A 496 -23.09 -12.67 -5.24
CA TYR A 496 -24.27 -11.86 -4.94
C TYR A 496 -24.36 -11.48 -3.46
N LEU A 497 -24.17 -12.45 -2.55
CA LEU A 497 -24.18 -12.18 -1.12
C LEU A 497 -23.04 -11.24 -0.73
N ARG A 498 -21.83 -11.48 -1.26
CA ARG A 498 -20.66 -10.62 -1.06
C ARG A 498 -20.93 -9.21 -1.54
N LEU A 499 -21.50 -9.03 -2.72
CA LEU A 499 -21.83 -7.71 -3.27
C LEU A 499 -22.68 -6.91 -2.28
N ASN A 500 -23.76 -7.51 -1.76
CA ASN A 500 -24.66 -6.80 -0.85
C ASN A 500 -24.04 -6.55 0.52
N HIS A 501 -23.19 -7.45 1.02
CA HIS A 501 -22.40 -7.21 2.25
C HIS A 501 -21.28 -6.16 2.07
N ARG A 502 -20.87 -5.87 0.83
CA ARG A 502 -19.84 -4.87 0.51
C ARG A 502 -20.41 -3.46 0.38
N LEU A 503 -21.74 -3.30 0.27
CA LEU A 503 -22.40 -2.00 0.21
C LEU A 503 -22.31 -1.29 1.58
N THR A 504 -22.11 0.02 1.52
CA THR A 504 -21.89 0.93 2.65
C THR A 504 -23.17 1.65 3.06
N ALA A 505 -23.13 2.40 4.17
CA ALA A 505 -24.25 3.25 4.59
C ALA A 505 -24.56 4.37 3.58
N ALA A 506 -23.54 4.94 2.92
CA ALA A 506 -23.70 5.91 1.85
C ALA A 506 -24.46 5.31 0.64
N ASP A 507 -24.25 4.01 0.37
CA ASP A 507 -24.95 3.31 -0.70
C ASP A 507 -26.45 3.11 -0.37
N LYS A 508 -26.81 2.97 0.92
CA LYS A 508 -28.22 2.99 1.35
C LYS A 508 -28.86 4.38 1.25
N GLU A 509 -28.11 5.45 1.44
CA GLU A 509 -28.62 6.80 1.21
C GLU A 509 -28.96 7.01 -0.27
N LEU A 510 -28.20 6.39 -1.18
CA LEU A 510 -28.55 6.32 -2.59
C LEU A 510 -29.83 5.50 -2.84
N ASP A 511 -30.02 4.36 -2.14
CA ASP A 511 -31.29 3.62 -2.19
C ASP A 511 -32.47 4.46 -1.69
N GLN A 512 -32.29 5.25 -0.63
CA GLN A 512 -33.32 6.17 -0.10
C GLN A 512 -33.63 7.30 -1.08
N ARG A 513 -32.61 7.91 -1.70
CA ARG A 513 -32.78 8.91 -2.77
C ARG A 513 -33.57 8.32 -3.95
N LEU A 514 -33.30 7.08 -4.34
CA LEU A 514 -34.02 6.40 -5.42
C LEU A 514 -35.46 6.02 -5.02
N LEU A 515 -35.67 5.61 -3.77
CA LEU A 515 -37.00 5.37 -3.20
C LEU A 515 -37.86 6.65 -3.21
N ALA A 516 -37.27 7.81 -2.89
CA ALA A 516 -37.98 9.09 -2.91
C ALA A 516 -38.45 9.51 -4.32
N LEU A 517 -37.81 8.99 -5.37
CA LEU A 517 -38.19 9.23 -6.76
C LEU A 517 -39.20 8.19 -7.29
N HIS A 518 -39.48 7.14 -6.51
CA HIS A 518 -40.37 6.04 -6.88
C HIS A 518 -41.84 6.40 -6.62
N LEU A 519 -42.72 6.08 -7.58
CA LEU A 519 -44.15 6.43 -7.55
C LEU A 519 -45.01 5.44 -6.75
N GLY A 520 -44.50 4.24 -6.42
CA GLY A 520 -45.25 3.18 -5.73
C GLY A 520 -45.18 3.26 -4.20
N GLU A 521 -46.25 2.83 -3.52
CA GLU A 521 -46.30 2.71 -2.04
C GLU A 521 -45.41 1.57 -1.51
N LEU A 522 -45.11 0.59 -2.36
CA LEU A 522 -44.21 -0.52 -2.05
C LEU A 522 -42.80 -0.23 -2.57
N PRO A 523 -41.75 -0.70 -1.88
CA PRO A 523 -40.38 -0.55 -2.36
C PRO A 523 -40.17 -1.26 -3.70
N PRO A 524 -39.19 -0.81 -4.52
CA PRO A 524 -38.85 -1.41 -5.81
C PRO A 524 -38.71 -2.92 -5.71
N ARG A 525 -39.41 -3.65 -6.58
CA ARG A 525 -39.43 -5.11 -6.53
C ARG A 525 -38.11 -5.66 -7.02
N THR A 526 -37.40 -6.37 -6.16
CA THR A 526 -36.19 -7.11 -6.52
C THR A 526 -36.53 -8.56 -6.83
N THR A 527 -36.19 -9.01 -8.04
CA THR A 527 -36.34 -10.40 -8.46
C THR A 527 -34.97 -11.01 -8.73
N LEU A 528 -34.72 -12.17 -8.14
CA LEU A 528 -33.49 -12.94 -8.33
C LEU A 528 -33.78 -14.15 -9.22
N ALA A 529 -32.94 -14.34 -10.24
CA ALA A 529 -33.00 -15.48 -11.14
C ALA A 529 -31.61 -16.12 -11.28
N ILE A 530 -31.58 -17.43 -11.53
CA ILE A 530 -30.36 -18.14 -11.91
C ILE A 530 -30.38 -18.40 -13.42
N GLU A 531 -29.36 -17.93 -14.13
CA GLU A 531 -29.22 -18.19 -15.57
C GLU A 531 -28.86 -19.66 -15.79
N ARG A 532 -29.66 -20.34 -16.63
CA ARG A 532 -29.39 -21.70 -17.10
C ARG A 532 -29.33 -21.70 -18.62
N PRO A 533 -28.17 -21.99 -19.23
CA PRO A 533 -28.12 -22.16 -20.67
C PRO A 533 -28.94 -23.38 -21.07
N THR A 534 -29.69 -23.29 -22.16
CA THR A 534 -30.53 -24.36 -22.72
C THR A 534 -29.73 -25.42 -23.50
N GLY A 535 -28.41 -25.22 -23.67
CA GLY A 535 -27.52 -26.19 -24.29
C GLY A 535 -27.21 -27.36 -23.37
N ALA A 536 -27.36 -28.58 -23.88
CA ALA A 536 -27.13 -29.84 -23.16
C ALA A 536 -25.84 -29.81 -22.32
N GLY A 537 -25.95 -30.25 -21.06
CA GLY A 537 -24.92 -30.14 -20.04
C GLY A 537 -23.53 -30.51 -20.55
N ARG A 538 -22.66 -29.51 -20.69
CA ARG A 538 -21.25 -29.78 -20.99
C ARG A 538 -20.55 -30.27 -19.73
N LYS A 539 -20.06 -31.51 -19.81
CA LYS A 539 -19.07 -32.09 -18.90
C LYS A 539 -17.94 -31.10 -18.61
N ARG A 540 -17.41 -31.22 -17.39
CA ARG A 540 -16.19 -30.59 -16.86
C ARG A 540 -15.06 -30.49 -17.91
N ASP A 541 -14.25 -29.45 -17.72
CA ASP A 541 -13.07 -29.01 -18.48
C ASP A 541 -13.32 -28.31 -19.81
N GLN A 542 -13.31 -26.97 -19.78
CA GLN A 542 -12.59 -26.18 -20.77
C GLN A 542 -12.26 -24.79 -20.20
N SER A 543 -10.97 -24.66 -19.87
CA SER A 543 -10.16 -23.45 -19.88
C SER A 543 -10.79 -22.19 -20.50
N MET A 544 -10.77 -21.11 -19.71
CA MET A 544 -10.69 -19.70 -20.10
C MET A 544 -10.58 -19.46 -21.61
N ARG A 545 -11.70 -19.07 -22.24
CA ARG A 545 -11.70 -18.15 -23.38
C ARG A 545 -12.52 -16.93 -23.00
N PHE A 546 -11.88 -16.03 -22.26
CA PHE A 546 -12.33 -14.64 -22.13
C PHE A 546 -12.02 -13.96 -23.47
N PHE A 547 -13.06 -13.70 -24.27
CA PHE A 547 -12.96 -12.81 -25.42
C PHE A 547 -13.15 -11.37 -24.93
N PHE A 548 -12.12 -10.55 -25.10
CA PHE A 548 -12.26 -9.09 -25.18
C PHE A 548 -13.27 -8.76 -26.28
N ARG A 549 -14.34 -8.03 -25.93
CA ARG A 549 -14.97 -7.09 -26.85
C ARG A 549 -15.19 -5.77 -26.12
N ARG A 550 -14.80 -4.72 -26.85
CA ARG A 550 -14.59 -3.32 -26.47
C ARG A 550 -15.73 -2.69 -25.70
#